data_AF-A0AA37W552-F1
#
_entry.id   AF-A0AA37W552-F1
#
_cell.length_a   1.000
_cell.length_b   1.000
_cell.length_c   1.000
_cell.angle_alpha   90.00
_cell.angle_beta   90.00
_cell.angle_gamma   90.00
#
_symmetry.space_group_name_H-M   'P 1'
#
loop_
_entity.id
_entity.type
_entity.pdbx_description
1 polymer ?
#
loop_
_entity_poly.entity_id
_entity_poly.type
_entity_poly.pdbx_seq_one_letter_code
_entity_poly.pdbx_strand_id
1 'polypeptide(L)'
;MVESNLPSVSFSEISNTWILFTAALILVISLVEAWIATLIYYGGVKSLKKVFKAPQNLIRSHVDYTIMTALLGVAYFSIVHLQLDIPKAIIALLCFGAIYNPFGFLLKSINPKAGQSDTVIGKIIVCAAFLPTTIGFGYIMIEVMSTLLSNG
;
A
#
# COMPACT_ATOMS: atom_id res chain seq x y z
N MET A 1 -5.42 26.64 26.08
CA MET A 1 -5.41 25.28 25.51
C MET A 1 -5.83 25.43 24.07
N VAL A 2 -4.90 25.28 23.12
CA VAL A 2 -5.26 25.19 21.70
C VAL A 2 -5.93 23.83 21.56
N GLU A 3 -7.21 23.80 21.19
CA GLU A 3 -7.82 22.57 20.72
C GLU A 3 -7.00 22.08 19.53
N SER A 4 -6.17 21.07 19.75
CA SER A 4 -5.52 20.37 18.65
C SER A 4 -6.63 19.61 17.94
N ASN A 5 -7.22 20.23 16.92
CA ASN A 5 -8.13 19.55 15.99
C ASN A 5 -7.31 18.48 15.26
N LEU A 6 -7.23 17.30 15.87
CA LEU A 6 -6.57 16.15 15.27
C LEU A 6 -7.33 15.78 14.00
N PRO A 7 -6.62 15.50 12.89
CA PRO A 7 -7.27 15.09 11.66
C PRO A 7 -8.08 13.81 11.90
N SER A 8 -9.39 13.84 11.63
CA SER A 8 -10.28 12.69 11.71
C SER A 8 -10.54 12.10 10.32
N VAL A 9 -10.70 10.78 10.24
CA VAL A 9 -11.12 10.09 9.01
C VAL A 9 -12.66 10.06 8.93
N SER A 10 -13.21 10.46 7.79
CA SER A 10 -14.62 10.26 7.45
C SER A 10 -14.71 9.23 6.34
N PHE A 11 -15.59 8.23 6.50
CA PHE A 11 -15.82 7.23 5.45
C PHE A 11 -16.84 7.69 4.40
N SER A 12 -17.60 8.75 4.68
CA SER A 12 -18.56 9.33 3.74
C SER A 12 -17.90 10.27 2.74
N GLU A 13 -16.73 10.83 3.08
CA GLU A 13 -16.03 11.80 2.25
C GLU A 13 -14.55 11.45 2.10
N ILE A 14 -14.11 11.29 0.86
CA ILE A 14 -12.70 11.08 0.53
C ILE A 14 -11.93 12.36 0.85
N SER A 15 -10.88 12.22 1.65
CA SER A 15 -9.98 13.29 2.08
C SER A 15 -8.56 12.76 2.27
N ASN A 16 -7.59 13.65 2.45
CA ASN A 16 -6.18 13.30 2.61
C ASN A 16 -5.95 12.35 3.81
N THR A 17 -6.82 12.36 4.82
CA THR A 17 -6.72 11.48 6.00
C THR A 17 -6.91 10.00 5.65
N TRP A 18 -7.52 9.68 4.51
CA TRP A 18 -7.57 8.30 3.99
C TRP A 18 -6.17 7.75 3.74
N ILE A 19 -5.24 8.56 3.24
CA ILE A 19 -3.86 8.13 2.94
C ILE A 19 -3.17 7.65 4.22
N LEU A 20 -3.27 8.45 5.29
CA LEU A 20 -2.66 8.11 6.58
C LEU A 20 -3.37 6.94 7.27
N PHE A 21 -4.70 6.88 7.19
CA PHE A 21 -5.48 5.74 7.69
C PHE A 21 -5.09 4.45 6.97
N THR A 22 -4.99 4.48 5.63
CA THR A 22 -4.54 3.34 4.83
C THR A 22 -3.11 2.95 5.17
N ALA A 23 -2.19 3.90 5.37
CA ALA A 23 -0.83 3.62 5.80
C ALA A 23 -0.80 2.86 7.14
N ALA A 24 -1.57 3.32 8.14
CA ALA A 24 -1.68 2.64 9.42
C ALA A 24 -2.29 1.23 9.28
N LEU A 25 -3.36 1.09 8.49
CA LEU A 25 -4.01 -0.19 8.24
C LEU A 25 -3.04 -1.21 7.61
N ILE A 26 -2.36 -0.84 6.53
CA ILE A 26 -1.46 -1.77 5.83
C ILE A 26 -0.19 -2.06 6.63
N LEU A 27 0.25 -1.15 7.50
CA LEU A 27 1.34 -1.43 8.45
C LEU A 27 0.93 -2.53 9.45
N VAL A 28 -0.29 -2.49 9.96
CA VAL A 28 -0.79 -3.56 10.84
C VAL A 28 -0.83 -4.89 10.10
N ILE A 29 -1.30 -4.91 8.85
CA ILE A 29 -1.27 -6.10 7.99
C ILE A 29 0.18 -6.60 7.83
N SER A 30 1.11 -5.70 7.49
CA SER A 30 2.53 -6.02 7.36
C SER A 30 3.09 -6.67 8.63
N LEU A 31 2.80 -6.13 9.82
CA LEU A 31 3.28 -6.69 11.08
C LEU A 31 2.71 -8.09 11.35
N VAL A 32 1.44 -8.32 11.01
CA VAL A 32 0.83 -9.65 11.09
C VAL A 32 1.55 -10.64 10.17
N GLU A 33 1.83 -10.25 8.92
CA GLU A 33 2.59 -11.08 7.98
C GLU A 33 4.00 -11.39 8.49
N ALA A 34 4.67 -10.41 9.12
CA ALA A 34 5.99 -10.59 9.71
C ALA A 34 5.97 -11.65 10.83
N TRP A 35 4.97 -11.60 11.71
CA TRP A 35 4.80 -12.60 12.77
C TRP A 35 4.50 -13.99 12.22
N ILE A 36 3.63 -14.09 11.21
CA ILE A 36 3.35 -15.38 10.55
C ILE A 36 4.63 -15.94 9.92
N ALA A 37 5.43 -15.12 9.24
CA ALA A 37 6.70 -15.55 8.67
C ALA A 37 7.66 -16.04 9.77
N THR A 38 7.78 -15.30 10.89
CA THR A 38 8.60 -15.70 12.03
C THR A 38 8.17 -17.06 12.60
N LEU A 39 6.87 -17.30 12.77
CA LEU A 39 6.34 -18.58 13.24
C LEU A 39 6.61 -19.74 12.26
N ILE A 40 6.64 -19.47 10.95
CA ILE A 40 6.97 -20.46 9.93
C ILE A 40 8.46 -20.83 9.94
N TYR A 41 9.34 -19.84 9.97
CA TYR A 41 10.79 -20.03 9.83
C TYR A 41 11.47 -20.38 11.14
N TYR A 42 11.17 -19.64 12.21
CA TYR A 42 11.80 -19.83 13.52
C TYR A 42 10.94 -20.66 14.46
N GLY A 43 9.61 -20.47 14.43
CA GLY A 43 8.68 -21.21 15.29
C GLY A 43 8.39 -22.65 14.86
N GLY A 44 8.75 -23.04 13.63
CA GLY A 44 8.55 -24.40 13.11
C GLY A 44 7.08 -24.86 12.99
N VAL A 45 6.13 -23.92 12.96
CA VAL A 45 4.69 -24.23 13.01
C VAL A 45 4.21 -24.88 11.70
N LYS A 46 4.00 -26.21 11.74
CA LYS A 46 3.65 -27.02 10.56
C LYS A 46 2.27 -26.71 9.96
N SER A 47 1.30 -26.26 10.77
CA SER A 47 -0.04 -25.88 10.28
C SER A 47 0.03 -24.66 9.37
N LEU A 48 0.83 -23.65 9.71
CA LEU A 48 1.04 -22.46 8.88
C LEU A 48 1.71 -22.80 7.55
N LYS A 49 2.67 -23.75 7.53
CA LYS A 49 3.27 -24.24 6.27
C LYS A 49 2.29 -24.93 5.32
N LYS A 50 1.17 -25.46 5.83
CA LYS A 50 0.10 -26.03 4.98
C LYS A 50 -0.73 -24.95 4.29
N VAL A 51 -0.93 -23.81 4.97
CA VAL A 51 -1.66 -22.65 4.45
C VAL A 51 -0.76 -21.85 3.50
N PHE A 52 0.42 -21.48 3.97
CA PHE A 52 1.41 -20.71 3.22
C PHE A 52 2.38 -21.64 2.49
N LYS A 53 1.96 -22.10 1.31
CA LYS A 53 2.73 -23.04 0.47
C LYS A 53 4.00 -22.42 -0.13
N ALA A 54 4.07 -21.09 -0.21
CA ALA A 54 5.25 -20.34 -0.65
C ALA A 54 5.57 -19.18 0.32
N PRO A 55 6.11 -19.47 1.52
CA PRO A 55 6.39 -18.47 2.56
C PRO A 55 7.31 -17.33 2.12
N GLN A 56 8.17 -17.55 1.12
CA GLN A 56 9.00 -16.50 0.52
C GLN A 56 8.17 -15.36 -0.09
N ASN A 57 6.97 -15.65 -0.62
CA ASN A 57 6.07 -14.62 -1.14
C ASN A 57 5.34 -13.89 0.00
N LEU A 58 5.19 -14.50 1.17
CA LEU A 58 4.68 -13.81 2.37
C LEU A 58 5.68 -12.75 2.84
N ILE A 59 6.98 -13.07 2.84
CA ILE A 59 8.03 -12.07 3.13
C ILE A 59 8.00 -10.93 2.10
N ARG A 60 7.83 -11.25 0.82
CA ARG A 60 7.72 -10.21 -0.24
C ARG A 60 6.52 -9.29 -0.01
N SER A 61 5.36 -9.87 0.31
CA SER A 61 4.15 -9.11 0.68
C SER A 61 4.40 -8.18 1.85
N HIS A 62 5.02 -8.69 2.92
CA HIS A 62 5.35 -7.92 4.12
C HIS A 62 6.26 -6.72 3.82
N VAL A 63 7.34 -6.95 3.07
CA VAL A 63 8.28 -5.89 2.68
C VAL A 63 7.57 -4.85 1.82
N ASP A 64 6.75 -5.29 0.87
CA ASP A 64 6.05 -4.37 -0.04
C ASP A 64 4.99 -3.54 0.70
N TYR A 65 4.21 -4.13 1.63
CA TYR A 65 3.31 -3.37 2.51
C TYR A 65 4.06 -2.34 3.38
N THR A 66 5.26 -2.69 3.85
CA THR A 66 6.11 -1.77 4.63
C THR A 66 6.57 -0.59 3.77
N ILE A 67 7.01 -0.85 2.54
CA ILE A 67 7.38 0.20 1.58
C ILE A 67 6.16 1.07 1.25
N MET A 68 5.00 0.47 0.97
CA MET A 68 3.76 1.22 0.71
C MET A 68 3.36 2.10 1.89
N THR A 69 3.53 1.63 3.13
CA THR A 69 3.30 2.44 4.34
C THR A 69 4.19 3.69 4.33
N ALA A 70 5.49 3.52 4.09
CA ALA A 70 6.44 4.62 4.06
C ALA A 70 6.11 5.62 2.95
N LEU A 71 5.80 5.13 1.74
CA LEU A 71 5.43 5.96 0.61
C LEU A 71 4.13 6.73 0.85
N LEU A 72 3.09 6.11 1.41
CA LEU A 72 1.85 6.79 1.79
C LEU A 72 2.10 7.87 2.85
N GLY A 73 2.96 7.59 3.84
CA GLY A 73 3.39 8.56 4.83
C GLY A 73 4.06 9.78 4.18
N VAL A 74 5.04 9.56 3.32
CA VAL A 74 5.71 10.63 2.55
C VAL A 74 4.70 11.42 1.72
N ALA A 75 3.82 10.74 0.98
CA ALA A 75 2.80 11.39 0.17
C ALA A 75 1.86 12.27 1.02
N TYR A 76 1.34 11.73 2.14
CA TYR A 76 0.47 12.47 3.05
C TYR A 76 1.16 13.71 3.61
N PHE A 77 2.37 13.56 4.15
CA PHE A 77 3.10 14.69 4.74
C PHE A 77 3.49 15.73 3.70
N SER A 78 3.86 15.34 2.47
CA SER A 78 4.11 16.28 1.37
C SER A 78 2.85 17.07 0.99
N ILE A 79 1.69 16.39 0.88
CA ILE A 79 0.41 17.04 0.59
C ILE A 79 0.07 18.08 1.67
N VAL A 80 0.18 17.71 2.94
CA VAL A 80 -0.13 18.61 4.05
C VAL A 80 0.87 19.76 4.15
N HIS A 81 2.17 19.48 4.01
CA HIS A 81 3.23 20.47 4.14
C HIS A 81 3.19 21.53 3.04
N LEU A 82 2.96 21.12 1.80
CA LEU A 82 2.88 22.02 0.64
C LEU A 82 1.45 22.50 0.36
N GLN A 83 0.47 22.12 1.18
CA GLN A 83 -0.95 22.48 1.03
C GLN A 83 -1.51 22.12 -0.35
N LEU A 84 -1.14 20.95 -0.88
CA LEU A 84 -1.54 20.50 -2.22
C LEU A 84 -3.03 20.15 -2.25
N ASP A 85 -3.73 20.61 -3.29
CA ASP A 85 -5.12 20.23 -3.56
C ASP A 85 -5.14 18.99 -4.47
N ILE A 86 -5.22 17.81 -3.85
CA ILE A 86 -5.20 16.54 -4.60
C ILE A 86 -6.63 16.09 -4.93
N PRO A 87 -6.93 15.77 -6.21
CA PRO A 87 -8.23 15.26 -6.59
C PRO A 87 -8.61 13.98 -5.82
N LYS A 88 -9.84 13.91 -5.33
CA LYS A 88 -10.38 12.76 -4.56
C LYS A 88 -10.19 11.42 -5.27
N ALA A 89 -10.30 11.39 -6.59
CA ALA A 89 -10.07 10.17 -7.38
C ALA A 89 -8.62 9.65 -7.27
N ILE A 90 -7.63 10.55 -7.20
CA ILE A 90 -6.22 10.18 -7.04
C ILE A 90 -5.97 9.60 -5.65
N ILE A 91 -6.58 10.19 -4.61
CA ILE A 91 -6.51 9.68 -3.24
C ILE A 91 -7.07 8.25 -3.17
N ALA A 92 -8.24 8.03 -3.77
CA ALA A 92 -8.87 6.71 -3.79
C ALA A 92 -8.03 5.67 -4.55
N LEU A 93 -7.52 6.02 -5.74
CA LEU A 93 -6.64 5.16 -6.54
C LEU A 93 -5.36 4.80 -5.78
N LEU A 94 -4.76 5.78 -5.11
CA LEU A 94 -3.56 5.59 -4.31
C LEU A 94 -3.81 4.60 -3.16
N CYS A 95 -4.87 4.83 -2.37
CA CYS A 95 -5.19 3.98 -1.23
C CYS A 95 -5.52 2.55 -1.68
N PHE A 96 -6.35 2.40 -2.73
CA PHE A 96 -6.68 1.10 -3.30
C PHE A 96 -5.43 0.38 -3.82
N GLY A 97 -4.60 1.09 -4.59
CA GLY A 97 -3.35 0.56 -5.11
C GLY A 97 -2.42 0.08 -4.02
N ALA A 98 -2.20 0.89 -2.98
CA ALA A 98 -1.27 0.57 -1.89
C ALA A 98 -1.70 -0.68 -1.11
N ILE A 99 -3.01 -0.97 -1.05
CA ILE A 99 -3.52 -2.22 -0.48
C ILE A 99 -3.33 -3.39 -1.45
N TYR A 100 -3.72 -3.20 -2.72
CA TYR A 100 -3.83 -4.27 -3.70
C TYR A 100 -2.47 -4.74 -4.25
N ASN A 101 -1.49 -3.84 -4.30
CA ASN A 101 -0.19 -4.13 -4.90
C ASN A 101 0.57 -5.23 -4.13
N PRO A 102 0.80 -5.10 -2.80
CA PRO A 102 1.40 -6.20 -2.03
C PRO A 102 0.49 -7.44 -1.91
N PHE A 103 -0.84 -7.25 -1.96
CA PHE A 103 -1.83 -8.32 -1.82
C PHE A 103 -1.63 -9.47 -2.82
N GLY A 104 -1.15 -9.17 -4.03
CA GLY A 104 -0.80 -10.20 -5.01
C GLY A 104 0.24 -11.19 -4.50
N PHE A 105 1.23 -10.73 -3.72
CA PHE A 105 2.23 -11.58 -3.10
C PHE A 105 1.67 -12.38 -1.93
N LEU A 106 0.77 -11.79 -1.13
CA LEU A 106 0.05 -12.52 -0.08
C LEU A 106 -0.75 -13.69 -0.68
N LEU A 107 -1.53 -13.46 -1.75
CA LEU A 107 -2.25 -14.52 -2.43
C LEU A 107 -1.31 -15.60 -2.98
N LYS A 108 -0.18 -15.20 -3.59
CA LYS A 108 0.86 -16.12 -4.08
C LYS A 108 1.54 -16.92 -2.97
N SER A 109 1.54 -16.43 -1.73
CA SER A 109 2.09 -17.16 -0.59
C SER A 109 1.20 -18.32 -0.17
N ILE A 110 -0.12 -18.19 -0.34
CA ILE A 110 -1.12 -19.22 -0.03
C ILE A 110 -1.31 -20.18 -1.21
N ASN A 111 -1.52 -19.62 -2.40
CA ASN A 111 -1.65 -20.35 -3.66
C ASN A 111 -0.59 -19.87 -4.65
N PRO A 112 0.52 -20.62 -4.83
CA PRO A 112 1.60 -20.23 -5.74
C PRO A 112 1.18 -20.04 -7.21
N LYS A 113 0.00 -20.56 -7.60
CA LYS A 113 -0.57 -20.40 -8.95
C LYS A 113 -1.44 -19.14 -9.09
N ALA A 114 -1.71 -18.41 -8.00
CA ALA A 114 -2.49 -17.17 -8.06
C ALA A 114 -1.74 -16.10 -8.88
N GLY A 115 -2.45 -15.38 -9.74
CA GLY A 115 -1.85 -14.33 -10.56
C GLY A 115 -0.72 -14.83 -11.48
N GLN A 116 -0.87 -16.05 -12.02
CA GLN A 116 0.00 -16.56 -13.08
C GLN A 116 -0.14 -15.67 -14.33
N SER A 117 0.99 -15.16 -14.78
CA SER A 117 1.13 -14.28 -15.94
C SER A 117 1.61 -15.05 -17.18
N ASP A 118 1.41 -16.36 -17.20
CA ASP A 118 1.86 -17.22 -18.30
C ASP A 118 1.02 -16.96 -19.57
N THR A 119 -0.16 -16.36 -19.41
CA THR A 119 -1.02 -15.88 -20.48
C THR A 119 -0.89 -14.36 -20.65
N VAL A 120 -1.14 -13.86 -21.87
CA VAL A 120 -1.16 -12.42 -22.17
C VAL A 120 -2.18 -11.68 -21.29
N ILE A 121 -3.36 -12.28 -21.09
CA ILE A 121 -4.41 -11.74 -20.22
C ILE A 121 -3.92 -11.67 -18.77
N GLY A 122 -3.24 -12.71 -18.27
CA GLY A 122 -2.65 -12.72 -16.94
C GLY A 122 -1.62 -11.60 -16.74
N LYS A 123 -0.77 -11.34 -17.74
CA LYS A 123 0.17 -10.20 -17.72
C LYS A 123 -0.55 -8.86 -17.64
N ILE A 124 -1.60 -8.68 -18.42
CA ILE A 124 -2.40 -7.43 -18.41
C ILE A 124 -3.03 -7.21 -17.04
N ILE A 125 -3.64 -8.23 -16.44
CA ILE A 125 -4.26 -8.12 -15.11
C ILE A 125 -3.21 -7.76 -14.05
N VAL A 126 -2.04 -8.40 -14.09
CA VAL A 126 -0.93 -8.09 -13.18
C VAL A 126 -0.46 -6.65 -13.38
N CYS A 127 -0.23 -6.20 -14.61
CA CYS A 127 0.14 -4.80 -14.87
C CYS A 127 -0.94 -3.81 -14.41
N ALA A 128 -2.21 -4.13 -14.65
CA ALA A 128 -3.34 -3.31 -14.22
C ALA A 128 -3.41 -3.17 -12.70
N ALA A 129 -2.95 -4.17 -11.93
CA ALA A 129 -2.85 -4.10 -10.47
C ALA A 129 -1.86 -3.04 -9.98
N PHE A 130 -0.81 -2.74 -10.75
CA PHE A 130 0.20 -1.73 -10.41
C PHE A 130 -0.20 -0.32 -10.83
N LEU A 131 -1.11 -0.17 -11.80
CA LEU A 131 -1.51 1.13 -12.34
C LEU A 131 -2.04 2.10 -11.28
N PRO A 132 -2.92 1.70 -10.32
CA PRO A 132 -3.42 2.62 -9.32
C PRO A 132 -2.33 3.22 -8.43
N THR A 133 -1.33 2.42 -8.00
CA THR A 133 -0.19 2.94 -7.25
C THR A 133 0.67 3.88 -8.08
N THR A 134 0.94 3.53 -9.34
CA THR A 134 1.78 4.35 -10.22
C THR A 134 1.13 5.69 -10.53
N ILE A 135 -0.16 5.69 -10.85
CA ILE A 135 -0.93 6.91 -11.10
C ILE A 135 -1.02 7.74 -9.81
N GLY A 136 -1.36 7.12 -8.68
CA GLY A 136 -1.50 7.79 -7.39
C GLY A 136 -0.23 8.50 -6.94
N PHE A 137 0.86 7.74 -6.77
CA PHE A 137 2.14 8.31 -6.34
C PHE A 137 2.74 9.23 -7.39
N GLY A 138 2.67 8.85 -8.67
CA GLY A 138 3.20 9.65 -9.77
C GLY A 138 2.55 11.04 -9.83
N TYR A 139 1.23 11.10 -9.73
CA TYR A 139 0.50 12.38 -9.72
C TYR A 139 0.95 13.26 -8.56
N ILE A 140 0.97 12.74 -7.33
CA ILE A 140 1.34 13.53 -6.14
C ILE A 140 2.78 14.04 -6.26
N MET A 141 3.73 13.20 -6.71
CA MET A 141 5.12 13.63 -6.83
C MET A 141 5.33 14.64 -7.97
N ILE A 142 4.58 14.54 -9.06
CA ILE A 142 4.56 15.58 -10.10
C ILE A 142 4.05 16.90 -9.52
N GLU A 143 2.98 16.87 -8.74
CA GLU A 143 2.42 18.07 -8.10
C GLU A 143 3.39 18.71 -7.10
N VAL A 144 4.11 17.89 -6.32
CA VAL A 144 5.20 18.34 -5.43
C VAL A 144 6.28 19.07 -6.23
N MET A 145 6.76 18.47 -7.34
CA MET A 145 7.78 19.09 -8.18
C MET A 145 7.30 20.41 -8.81
N SER A 146 6.08 20.42 -9.37
CA SER A 146 5.46 21.62 -9.94
C SER A 146 5.37 22.75 -8.92
N THR A 147 4.90 22.43 -7.71
CA THR A 147 4.75 23.41 -6.62
C THR A 147 6.09 23.99 -6.21
N LEU A 148 7.12 23.16 -6.02
CA LEU A 148 8.45 23.63 -5.62
C LEU A 148 9.13 24.48 -6.70
N LEU A 149 8.96 24.14 -7.98
CA LEU A 149 9.52 24.91 -9.10
C LEU A 149 8.79 26.24 -9.33
N SER A 150 7.50 26.33 -8.99
CA SER A 150 6.73 27.57 -9.12
C SER A 150 6.96 28.58 -7.99
N ASN A 151 7.43 28.09 -6.84
CA ASN A 151 7.66 28.89 -5.62
C ASN A 151 9.14 29.24 -5.37
N GLY A 152 10.05 28.85 -6.28
CA GLY A 152 11.47 29.21 -6.27
C GLY A 152 11.79 30.28 -7.30
#